data_AF-A0A1F8QFQ4-F1
#
_entry.id   AF-A0A1F8QFQ4-F1
#
_cell.length_a   1.000
_cell.length_b   1.000
_cell.length_c   1.000
_cell.angle_alpha   90.00
_cell.angle_beta   90.00
_cell.angle_gamma   90.00
#
_symmetry.space_group_name_H-M   'P 1'
#
loop_
_entity.id
_entity.type
_entity.pdbx_description
1 polymer ?
#
loop_
_entity_poly.entity_id
_entity_poly.type
_entity_poly.pdbx_seq_one_letter_code
_entity_poly.pdbx_strand_id
1 'polypeptide(L)'
;MSDEPNLPVEPEAPAPAASGRPPLSRGQKARDFMIGFLGGIALNLVLSTLIYFLQRFQDGLPDWLLSILLFVEVFAPWVLTFGLIILALVRKRNWIAFGVLGLFVIAFLMVIVLLVIFMVACLVGGGLGGL
;
A
#
# COMPACT_ATOMS: atom_id res chain seq x y z
N MET A 1 16.47 15.64 -67.32
CA MET A 1 15.89 16.24 -66.10
C MET A 1 14.49 15.70 -66.01
N SER A 2 14.29 14.71 -65.14
CA SER A 2 13.02 14.03 -64.94
C SER A 2 12.33 14.73 -63.78
N ASP A 3 11.22 15.43 -64.04
CA ASP A 3 10.40 16.02 -63.00
C ASP A 3 9.64 14.89 -62.28
N GLU A 4 10.02 14.59 -61.04
CA GLU A 4 9.22 13.72 -60.18
C GLU A 4 7.93 14.45 -59.75
N PRO A 5 6.75 13.81 -59.89
CA PRO A 5 5.49 14.41 -59.47
C PRO A 5 5.44 14.48 -57.94
N ASN A 6 5.37 15.71 -57.44
CA ASN A 6 5.23 16.03 -56.02
C ASN A 6 3.83 15.59 -55.55
N LEU A 7 3.75 14.42 -54.90
CA LEU A 7 2.49 13.93 -54.33
C LEU A 7 2.06 14.83 -53.16
N PRO A 8 0.77 15.20 -53.07
CA PRO A 8 0.27 16.01 -51.97
C PRO A 8 0.45 15.24 -50.65
N VAL A 9 1.20 15.84 -49.74
CA VAL A 9 1.36 15.36 -48.36
C VAL A 9 -0.02 15.39 -47.70
N GLU A 10 -0.58 14.20 -47.49
CA GLU A 10 -1.82 14.02 -46.75
C GLU A 10 -1.64 14.63 -45.35
N PRO A 11 -2.50 15.55 -44.90
CA PRO A 11 -2.35 16.16 -43.59
C PRO A 11 -2.44 15.06 -42.54
N GLU A 12 -1.33 14.86 -41.84
CA GLU A 12 -1.19 13.91 -40.74
C GLU A 12 -2.38 14.09 -39.79
N ALA A 13 -3.24 13.07 -39.73
CA ALA A 13 -4.43 13.10 -38.91
C ALA A 13 -4.03 13.49 -37.48
N PRO A 14 -4.70 14.48 -36.85
CA PRO A 14 -4.31 14.95 -35.54
C PRO A 14 -4.25 13.76 -34.58
N ALA A 15 -3.07 13.56 -33.99
CA ALA A 15 -2.81 12.48 -33.05
C ALA A 15 -3.97 12.34 -32.05
N PRO A 16 -4.45 11.11 -31.77
CA PRO A 16 -5.61 10.91 -30.93
C PRO A 16 -5.39 11.61 -29.60
N ALA A 17 -6.23 12.61 -29.32
CA ALA A 17 -6.16 13.46 -28.15
C ALA A 17 -5.88 12.61 -26.91
N ALA A 18 -4.73 12.84 -26.28
CA ALA A 18 -4.34 12.20 -25.04
C ALA A 18 -5.50 12.31 -24.04
N SER A 19 -6.17 11.18 -23.83
CA SER A 19 -7.29 10.93 -22.91
C SER A 19 -7.88 12.19 -22.24
N GLY A 20 -8.98 12.71 -22.80
CA GLY A 20 -9.68 13.92 -22.37
C GLY A 20 -10.34 13.87 -20.99
N ARG A 21 -9.60 13.52 -19.93
CA ARG A 21 -10.02 13.80 -18.55
C ARG A 21 -9.42 15.13 -18.12
N PRO A 22 -10.23 16.09 -17.66
CA PRO A 22 -9.70 17.33 -17.10
C PRO A 22 -8.73 17.01 -15.96
N PRO A 23 -7.62 17.77 -15.83
CA PRO A 23 -6.66 17.56 -14.76
C PRO A 23 -7.36 17.69 -13.41
N LEU A 24 -7.12 16.73 -12.52
CA LEU A 24 -7.74 16.71 -11.19
C LEU A 24 -7.41 18.00 -10.41
N SER A 25 -8.45 18.61 -9.82
CA SER A 25 -8.30 19.75 -8.91
C SER A 25 -7.46 19.35 -7.69
N ARG A 26 -6.70 20.30 -7.12
CA ARG A 26 -5.89 20.07 -5.90
C ARG A 26 -6.72 19.45 -4.77
N GLY A 27 -7.98 19.87 -4.60
CA GLY A 27 -8.88 19.29 -3.60
C GLY A 27 -9.27 17.83 -3.88
N GLN A 28 -9.43 17.45 -5.15
CA GLN A 28 -9.70 16.05 -5.53
C GLN A 28 -8.49 15.16 -5.27
N LYS A 29 -7.28 15.67 -5.54
CA LYS A 29 -6.02 14.95 -5.24
C LYS A 29 -5.87 14.69 -3.74
N ALA A 30 -6.10 15.70 -2.90
CA ALA A 30 -6.02 15.56 -1.45
C ALA A 30 -7.08 14.58 -0.90
N ARG A 31 -8.31 14.65 -1.42
CA ARG A 31 -9.38 13.72 -1.05
C ARG A 31 -9.05 12.28 -1.43
N ASP A 32 -8.56 12.06 -2.65
CA ASP A 32 -8.17 10.72 -3.12
C ASP A 32 -7.02 10.16 -2.26
N PHE A 33 -6.04 10.99 -1.90
CA PHE A 33 -4.99 10.62 -0.95
C PHE A 33 -5.58 10.22 0.41
N MET A 34 -6.45 11.04 1.00
CA MET A 34 -7.11 10.74 2.27
C MET A 34 -7.91 9.44 2.21
N ILE A 35 -8.60 9.16 1.11
CA ILE A 35 -9.36 7.92 0.92
C ILE A 35 -8.41 6.72 0.93
N GLY A 36 -7.27 6.80 0.23
CA GLY A 36 -6.26 5.74 0.26
C GLY A 36 -5.68 5.53 1.65
N PHE A 37 -5.34 6.63 2.33
CA PHE A 37 -4.75 6.61 3.66
C PHE A 37 -5.71 6.05 4.73
N LEU A 38 -6.89 6.65 4.86
CA LEU A 38 -7.91 6.24 5.84
C LEU A 38 -8.49 4.86 5.51
N GLY A 39 -8.68 4.56 4.21
CA GLY A 39 -9.12 3.23 3.76
C GLY A 39 -8.11 2.15 4.13
N GLY A 40 -6.81 2.44 4.00
CA GLY A 40 -5.74 1.56 4.45
C GLY A 40 -5.77 1.33 5.97
N ILE A 41 -5.98 2.38 6.76
CA ILE A 41 -6.10 2.26 8.23
C ILE A 41 -7.29 1.38 8.60
N ALA A 42 -8.47 1.70 8.05
CA ALA A 42 -9.69 0.96 8.35
C ALA A 42 -9.56 -0.52 8.00
N LEU A 43 -8.98 -0.83 6.83
CA LEU A 43 -8.76 -2.22 6.41
C LEU A 43 -7.80 -2.96 7.33
N ASN A 44 -6.69 -2.33 7.73
CA ASN A 44 -5.75 -2.93 8.66
C ASN A 44 -6.40 -3.17 10.04
N LEU A 45 -7.18 -2.21 10.56
CA LEU A 45 -7.91 -2.38 11.82
C LEU A 45 -8.92 -3.53 11.78
N VAL A 46 -9.69 -3.64 10.69
CA VAL A 46 -10.63 -4.75 10.50
C VAL A 46 -9.89 -6.08 10.46
N LEU A 47 -8.77 -6.15 9.72
CA LEU A 47 -7.97 -7.36 9.62
C LEU A 47 -7.36 -7.76 10.96
N SER A 48 -6.75 -6.82 11.69
CA SER A 48 -6.20 -7.06 13.02
C SER A 48 -7.27 -7.52 14.02
N THR A 49 -8.46 -6.90 13.97
CA THR A 49 -9.59 -7.31 14.84
C THR A 49 -10.05 -8.74 14.51
N LEU A 50 -10.12 -9.08 13.22
CA LEU A 50 -10.50 -10.41 12.77
C LEU A 50 -9.48 -11.46 13.22
N ILE A 51 -8.18 -11.19 13.04
CA ILE A 51 -7.10 -12.09 13.48
C ILE A 51 -7.14 -12.27 15.00
N TYR A 52 -7.25 -11.17 15.75
CA TYR A 52 -7.37 -11.22 17.20
C TYR A 52 -8.56 -12.08 17.65
N PHE A 53 -9.71 -11.92 16.99
CA PHE A 53 -10.88 -12.74 17.27
C PHE A 53 -10.61 -14.23 16.98
N LEU A 54 -10.01 -14.55 15.84
CA LEU A 54 -9.65 -15.94 15.49
C LEU A 54 -8.67 -16.55 16.49
N GLN A 55 -7.67 -15.79 16.94
CA GLN A 55 -6.75 -16.20 18.01
C GLN A 55 -7.49 -16.43 19.33
N ARG A 56 -8.57 -15.71 19.63
CA ARG A 56 -9.31 -15.93 20.88
C ARG A 56 -10.00 -17.29 20.95
N PHE A 57 -10.33 -17.90 19.81
CA PHE A 57 -10.93 -19.24 19.72
C PHE A 57 -9.90 -20.34 19.42
N GLN A 58 -8.61 -20.05 19.61
CA GLN A 58 -7.55 -20.99 19.25
C GLN A 58 -7.35 -22.14 20.25
N ASP A 59 -8.04 -22.10 21.39
CA ASP A 59 -7.99 -23.13 22.41
C ASP A 59 -8.48 -24.48 21.83
N GLY A 60 -7.53 -25.39 21.57
CA GLY A 60 -7.78 -26.71 20.98
C GLY A 60 -7.50 -26.83 19.47
N LEU A 61 -6.97 -25.80 18.82
CA LEU A 61 -6.52 -25.90 17.43
C LEU A 61 -5.17 -26.63 17.32
N PRO A 62 -4.96 -27.41 16.25
CA PRO A 62 -3.68 -28.06 16.01
C PRO A 62 -2.58 -27.04 15.62
N ASP A 63 -1.34 -27.32 16.01
CA ASP A 63 -0.18 -26.43 15.85
C ASP A 63 0.05 -25.90 14.42
N TRP A 64 -0.28 -26.72 13.41
CA TRP A 64 -0.17 -26.31 12.01
C TRP A 64 -1.14 -25.18 11.67
N LEU A 65 -2.32 -25.14 12.28
CA LEU A 65 -3.32 -24.10 12.05
C LEU A 65 -2.94 -22.79 12.77
N LEU A 66 -2.37 -22.89 13.97
CA LEU A 66 -1.78 -21.75 14.68
C LEU A 66 -0.67 -21.08 13.86
N SER A 67 0.20 -21.89 13.24
CA SER A 67 1.27 -21.39 12.37
C SER A 67 0.72 -20.66 11.14
N ILE A 68 -0.39 -21.13 10.57
CA ILE A 68 -1.08 -20.46 9.47
C ILE A 68 -1.68 -19.13 9.93
N LEU A 69 -2.31 -19.07 11.11
CA LEU A 69 -2.88 -17.84 11.65
C LEU A 69 -1.81 -16.77 11.88
N LEU A 70 -0.65 -17.14 12.43
CA LEU A 70 0.52 -16.26 12.56
C LEU A 70 1.06 -15.80 11.20
N PHE A 71 1.16 -16.71 10.23
CA PHE A 71 1.58 -16.35 8.88
C PHE A 71 0.63 -15.34 8.24
N VAL A 72 -0.69 -15.57 8.36
CA VAL A 72 -1.72 -14.66 7.87
C VAL A 72 -1.63 -13.32 8.58
N GLU A 73 -1.39 -13.29 9.89
CA GLU A 73 -1.23 -12.04 10.64
C GLU A 73 -0.07 -11.19 10.12
N VAL A 74 1.07 -11.81 9.86
CA VAL A 74 2.27 -11.10 9.39
C VAL A 74 2.15 -10.74 7.92
N PHE A 75 1.68 -11.63 7.05
CA PHE A 75 1.72 -11.43 5.60
C PHE A 75 0.46 -10.78 5.01
N ALA A 76 -0.72 -11.03 5.57
CA ALA A 76 -1.95 -10.50 5.00
C ALA A 76 -1.98 -8.97 4.93
N PRO A 77 -1.52 -8.20 5.94
CA PRO A 77 -1.41 -6.74 5.83
C PRO A 77 -0.58 -6.29 4.62
N TRP A 78 0.52 -6.99 4.33
CA TRP A 78 1.41 -6.66 3.21
C TRP A 78 0.74 -6.96 1.88
N VAL A 79 0.19 -8.17 1.72
CA VAL A 79 -0.49 -8.59 0.49
C VAL A 79 -1.69 -7.68 0.18
N LEU A 80 -2.51 -7.34 1.18
CA LEU A 80 -3.63 -6.42 1.02
C LEU A 80 -3.17 -5.01 0.64
N THR A 81 -2.10 -4.51 1.27
CA THR A 81 -1.55 -3.19 0.96
C THR A 81 -1.03 -3.12 -0.49
N PHE A 82 -0.25 -4.12 -0.93
CA PHE A 82 0.21 -4.18 -2.32
C PHE A 82 -0.94 -4.36 -3.31
N GLY A 83 -1.92 -5.21 -2.98
CA GLY A 83 -3.12 -5.40 -3.79
C GLY A 83 -3.91 -4.11 -3.98
N LEU A 84 -4.09 -3.31 -2.92
CA LEU A 84 -4.74 -2.01 -2.98
C LEU A 84 -3.97 -1.01 -3.83
N ILE A 85 -2.63 -0.97 -3.72
CA ILE A 85 -1.77 -0.11 -4.53
C ILE A 85 -1.93 -0.47 -6.01
N ILE A 86 -1.81 -1.76 -6.36
CA ILE A 86 -1.96 -2.24 -7.74
C ILE A 86 -3.36 -1.91 -8.27
N LEU A 87 -4.42 -2.17 -7.49
CA LEU A 87 -5.79 -1.86 -7.89
C LEU A 87 -6.01 -0.36 -8.13
N ALA A 88 -5.45 0.48 -7.27
CA ALA A 88 -5.51 1.93 -7.41
C ALA A 88 -4.76 2.41 -8.67
N LEU A 89 -3.59 1.84 -8.97
CA LEU A 89 -2.83 2.13 -10.18
C LEU A 89 -3.57 1.69 -11.45
N VAL A 90 -4.14 0.47 -11.47
CA VAL A 90 -4.96 -0.04 -12.60
C VAL A 90 -6.18 0.85 -12.87
N ARG A 91 -6.81 1.38 -11.81
CA ARG A 91 -7.93 2.32 -11.92
C ARG A 91 -7.50 3.75 -12.28
N LYS A 92 -6.21 3.99 -12.55
CA LYS A 92 -5.60 5.31 -12.80
C LYS A 92 -5.85 6.31 -11.65
N ARG A 93 -5.98 5.81 -10.42
CA ARG A 93 -6.19 6.59 -9.20
C ARG A 93 -4.89 6.69 -8.40
N ASN A 94 -3.89 7.29 -9.01
CA ASN A 94 -2.52 7.36 -8.47
C ASN A 94 -2.48 8.01 -7.08
N TRP A 95 -3.33 8.99 -6.81
CA TRP A 95 -3.41 9.67 -5.51
C TRP A 95 -3.89 8.74 -4.39
N ILE A 96 -4.78 7.78 -4.67
CA ILE A 96 -5.17 6.74 -3.71
C ILE A 96 -3.97 5.83 -3.43
N ALA A 97 -3.25 5.40 -4.47
CA ALA A 97 -2.07 4.55 -4.31
C ALA A 97 -0.99 5.23 -3.44
N PHE A 98 -0.76 6.54 -3.63
CA PHE A 98 0.14 7.31 -2.78
C PHE A 98 -0.34 7.42 -1.33
N GLY A 99 -1.66 7.53 -1.11
CA GLY A 99 -2.24 7.49 0.25
C GLY A 99 -1.95 6.17 0.97
N VAL A 100 -2.20 5.04 0.29
CA VAL A 100 -1.91 3.70 0.83
C VAL A 100 -0.41 3.51 1.06
N LEU A 101 0.43 3.94 0.12
CA LEU A 101 1.89 3.86 0.25
C LEU A 101 2.41 4.72 1.41
N GLY A 102 1.86 5.93 1.59
CA GLY A 102 2.22 6.81 2.69
C GLY A 102 1.92 6.19 4.04
N LEU A 103 0.75 5.56 4.19
CA LEU A 103 0.41 4.80 5.40
C LEU A 103 1.42 3.68 5.67
N PHE A 104 1.76 2.92 4.63
CA PHE A 104 2.69 1.81 4.74
C PHE A 104 4.09 2.25 5.18
N VAL A 105 4.61 3.34 4.62
CA VAL A 105 5.90 3.92 5.04
C VAL A 105 5.86 4.36 6.50
N ILE A 106 4.79 5.04 6.94
CA ILE A 106 4.64 5.45 8.34
C ILE A 106 4.59 4.23 9.27
N ALA A 107 3.81 3.21 8.92
CA ALA A 107 3.72 1.98 9.71
C ALA A 107 5.09 1.28 9.81
N PHE A 108 5.82 1.19 8.70
CA PHE A 108 7.16 0.59 8.67
C PHE A 108 8.16 1.38 9.54
N LEU A 109 8.15 2.71 9.47
CA LEU A 109 8.99 3.55 10.33
C LEU A 109 8.66 3.38 11.81
N MET A 110 7.37 3.28 12.16
CA MET A 110 6.94 3.02 13.54
C MET A 110 7.46 1.67 14.05
N VAL A 111 7.44 0.62 13.22
CA VAL A 111 8.02 -0.69 13.57
C VAL A 111 9.52 -0.58 13.83
N ILE A 112 10.27 0.16 13.00
CA ILE A 112 11.71 0.39 13.22
C ILE A 112 11.93 1.11 14.55
N VAL A 113 11.18 2.17 14.83
CA VAL A 113 11.30 2.93 16.08
C VAL A 113 11.02 2.02 17.29
N LEU A 114 9.96 1.22 17.24
CA LEU A 114 9.62 0.26 18.29
C LEU A 114 10.72 -0.79 18.48
N LEU A 115 11.30 -1.30 17.40
CA LEU A 115 12.38 -2.28 17.45
C LEU A 115 13.65 -1.70 18.07
N VAL A 116 13.99 -0.45 17.75
CA VAL A 116 15.11 0.27 18.37
C VAL A 116 14.86 0.48 19.87
N ILE A 117 13.66 0.92 20.25
CA ILE A 117 13.29 1.09 21.67
C ILE A 117 13.39 -0.25 22.42
N PHE A 118 12.86 -1.33 21.84
CA PHE A 118 12.93 -2.67 22.41
C PHE A 118 14.38 -3.14 22.58
N MET A 119 15.22 -2.95 21.55
CA MET A 119 16.64 -3.31 21.61
C MET A 119 17.37 -2.55 22.74
N VAL A 120 17.12 -1.25 22.88
CA VAL A 120 17.69 -0.44 23.96
C VAL A 120 17.21 -0.94 25.32
N ALA A 121 15.91 -1.22 25.46
CA ALA A 121 15.34 -1.77 26.69
C ALA A 121 15.95 -3.13 27.07
N CYS A 122 16.17 -4.02 26.09
CA CYS A 122 16.84 -5.30 26.32
C CYS A 122 18.32 -5.14 26.72
N LEU A 123 19.04 -4.20 26.12
CA LEU A 123 20.45 -3.94 26.46
C LEU A 123 20.60 -3.32 27.85
N VAL A 124 19.76 -2.34 28.19
CA VAL A 124 19.76 -1.69 29.51
C VAL A 124 19.23 -2.62 30.60
N GLY A 125 18.15 -3.36 30.30
CA GLY A 125 17.55 -4.33 31.22
C GLY A 125 18.42 -5.58 31.44
N GLY A 126 19.10 -6.06 30.40
CA GLY A 126 20.08 -7.15 30.50
C GLY A 126 21.37 -6.74 31.21
N GLY A 127 21.74 -5.45 31.16
CA GLY A 127 22.89 -4.90 31.90
C GLY A 127 22.65 -4.72 33.40
N LEU A 128 21.40 -4.67 33.86
CA LEU A 128 21.04 -4.51 35.27
C LEU A 128 20.68 -5.83 36.00
N GLY A 129 20.52 -6.93 35.26
CA GLY A 129 20.26 -8.27 35.83
C GLY A 129 21.51 -9.14 36.03
N GLY A 130 22.71 -8.60 35.77
CA GLY A 130 23.97 -9.35 35.75
C GLY A 130 25.06 -8.85 36.71
N LEU A 131 24.67 -8.12 37.77
CA LEU A 131 25.54 -7.77 38.91
C LEU A 131 24.93 -8.28 40.22
#